data_AF-A0A964VF27-F1
#
_entry.id   AF-A0A964VF27-F1
#
_cell.length_a   1.000
_cell.length_b   1.000
_cell.length_c   1.000
_cell.angle_alpha   90.00
_cell.angle_beta   90.00
_cell.angle_gamma   90.00
#
_symmetry.space_group_name_H-M   'P 1'
#
loop_
_entity.id
_entity.type
_entity.pdbx_description
1 polymer ?
#
loop_
_entity_poly.entity_id
_entity_poly.type
_entity_poly.pdbx_seq_one_letter_code
_entity_poly.pdbx_strand_id
1 'polypeptide(L)'
;MSRAGGSLRVAQATLATVGLIMALGLVVWRQGRALEALAELDSARREKGLLIAEQSELARRIQVLESRAHVVSEARRRLGMRTPEAAEIVILPGGAS
;
A
#
# COMPACT_ATOMS: atom_id res chain seq x y z
N MET A 1 39.21 51.25 -32.57
CA MET A 1 37.78 51.12 -32.19
C MET A 1 37.32 49.66 -32.04
N SER A 2 38.07 48.78 -31.34
CA SER A 2 37.73 47.35 -31.21
C SER A 2 37.15 46.94 -29.82
N ARG A 3 37.20 47.81 -28.80
CA ARG A 3 36.73 47.49 -27.44
C ARG A 3 35.19 47.39 -27.29
N ALA A 4 34.42 48.12 -28.10
CA ALA A 4 32.95 48.16 -27.98
C ALA A 4 32.25 46.86 -28.46
N GLY A 5 32.83 46.15 -29.43
CA GLY A 5 32.30 44.85 -29.89
C GLY A 5 32.59 43.70 -28.93
N GLY A 6 33.69 43.80 -28.15
CA GLY A 6 34.07 42.81 -27.16
C GLY A 6 33.16 42.81 -25.93
N SER A 7 32.82 44.00 -25.40
CA SER A 7 31.94 44.12 -24.23
C SER A 7 30.51 43.64 -24.52
N LEU A 8 29.99 43.87 -25.73
CA LEU A 8 28.66 43.41 -26.12
C LEU A 8 28.58 41.87 -26.19
N ARG A 9 29.62 41.22 -26.75
CA ARG A 9 29.69 39.75 -26.81
C ARG A 9 29.81 39.11 -25.43
N VAL A 10 30.60 39.72 -24.53
CA VAL A 10 30.70 39.27 -23.14
C VAL A 10 29.36 39.44 -22.42
N ALA A 11 28.68 40.57 -22.60
CA ALA A 11 27.35 40.79 -22.03
C ALA A 11 26.32 39.77 -22.52
N GLN A 12 26.33 39.44 -23.82
CA GLN A 12 25.46 38.40 -24.39
C GLN A 12 25.79 37.01 -23.83
N ALA A 13 27.07 36.65 -23.70
CA ALA A 13 27.48 35.38 -23.13
C ALA A 13 27.08 35.24 -21.65
N THR A 14 27.24 36.31 -20.86
CA THR A 14 26.77 36.36 -19.48
C THR A 14 25.26 36.18 -19.41
N LEU A 15 24.49 36.89 -20.25
CA LEU A 15 23.03 36.77 -20.27
C LEU A 15 22.57 35.36 -20.64
N ALA A 16 23.21 34.74 -21.64
CA ALA A 16 22.94 33.36 -22.05
C ALA A 16 23.24 32.36 -20.91
N THR A 17 24.36 32.57 -20.21
CA THR A 17 24.76 31.73 -19.07
C THR A 17 23.75 31.86 -17.92
N VAL A 18 23.34 33.08 -17.58
CA VAL A 18 22.33 33.33 -16.55
C VAL A 18 21.00 32.69 -16.94
N GLY A 19 20.57 32.83 -18.19
CA GLY A 19 19.37 32.17 -18.70
C GLY A 19 19.44 30.65 -18.59
N LEU A 20 20.59 30.05 -18.92
CA LEU A 20 20.83 28.62 -18.78
C LEU A 20 20.76 28.16 -17.31
N ILE A 21 21.39 28.90 -16.40
CA ILE A 21 21.36 28.60 -14.96
C ILE A 21 19.93 28.67 -14.43
N MET A 22 19.16 29.70 -14.81
CA MET A 22 17.76 29.83 -14.42
C MET A 22 16.90 28.67 -14.92
N ALA A 23 17.07 28.28 -16.19
CA ALA A 23 16.38 27.14 -16.77
C ALA A 23 16.72 25.82 -16.05
N LEU A 24 18.00 25.57 -15.78
CA LEU A 24 18.45 24.38 -15.06
C LEU A 24 17.94 24.37 -13.61
N GLY A 25 18.00 25.50 -12.91
CA GLY A 25 17.48 25.63 -11.54
C GLY A 25 15.99 25.33 -11.47
N LEU A 26 15.20 25.83 -12.42
CA LEU A 26 13.77 25.52 -12.51
C LEU A 26 13.52 24.02 -12.74
N VAL A 27 14.30 23.38 -13.63
CA VAL A 27 14.17 21.95 -13.90
C VAL A 27 14.52 21.13 -12.66
N VAL A 28 15.61 21.46 -11.97
CA VAL A 28 16.04 20.77 -10.74
C VAL A 28 14.98 20.91 -9.65
N TRP A 29 14.39 22.10 -9.47
CA TRP A 29 13.30 22.30 -8.53
C TRP A 29 12.07 21.43 -8.88
N ARG A 30 11.69 21.39 -10.17
CA ARG A 30 10.59 20.53 -10.63
C ARG A 30 10.89 19.03 -10.44
N GLN A 31 12.12 18.61 -10.72
CA GLN A 31 12.55 17.22 -10.53
C GLN A 31 12.54 16.85 -9.04
N GLY A 32 12.99 17.74 -8.15
CA GLY A 32 12.91 17.54 -6.71
C GLY A 32 11.47 17.29 -6.24
N ARG A 33 10.52 18.11 -6.69
CA ARG A 33 9.09 17.92 -6.39
C ARG A 33 8.52 16.61 -6.94
N ALA A 34 8.95 16.19 -8.13
CA ALA A 34 8.53 14.92 -8.70
C ALA A 34 9.08 13.72 -7.92
N LEU A 35 10.34 13.77 -7.49
CA LEU A 35 10.96 12.73 -6.66
C LEU A 35 10.29 12.61 -5.30
N GLU A 36 9.93 13.74 -4.68
CA GLU A 36 9.21 13.77 -3.41
C GLU A 36 7.83 13.12 -3.53
N ALA A 37 7.07 13.45 -4.58
CA ALA A 37 5.78 12.83 -4.86
C ALA A 37 5.89 11.32 -5.14
N LEU A 38 6.96 10.90 -5.83
CA LEU A 38 7.22 9.47 -6.05
C LEU A 38 7.59 8.74 -4.75
N ALA A 39 8.33 9.39 -3.86
CA ALA A 39 8.67 8.82 -2.55
C ALA A 39 7.42 8.65 -1.66
N GLU A 40 6.52 9.64 -1.66
CA GLU A 40 5.23 9.57 -0.96
C GLU A 40 4.31 8.48 -1.55
N LEU A 41 4.30 8.31 -2.88
CA LEU A 41 3.57 7.22 -3.51
C LEU A 41 4.14 5.85 -3.13
N ASP A 42 5.47 5.72 -3.05
CA ASP A 42 6.11 4.47 -2.68
C ASP A 42 5.84 4.10 -1.21
N SER A 43 5.87 5.07 -0.29
CA SER A 43 5.52 4.83 1.11
C SER A 43 4.07 4.36 1.26
N ALA A 44 3.12 5.04 0.59
CA ALA A 44 1.71 4.65 0.60
C ALA A 44 1.48 3.25 -0.01
N ARG A 45 2.22 2.88 -1.06
CA ARG A 45 2.16 1.54 -1.65
C ARG A 45 2.67 0.46 -0.70
N ARG A 46 3.75 0.73 0.04
CA ARG A 46 4.28 -0.20 1.04
C ARG A 46 3.31 -0.41 2.19
N GLU A 47 2.73 0.68 2.73
CA GLU A 47 1.72 0.61 3.79
C GLU A 47 0.51 -0.21 3.34
N LYS A 48 0.00 0.05 2.14
CA LYS A 48 -1.08 -0.75 1.55
C LYS A 48 -0.70 -2.23 1.44
N GLY A 49 0.53 -2.54 1.02
CA GLY A 49 1.02 -3.92 0.93
C GLY A 49 1.00 -4.63 2.29
N LEU A 50 1.44 -3.95 3.35
CA LEU A 50 1.40 -4.48 4.72
C LEU A 50 -0.03 -4.75 5.18
N LEU A 51 -0.94 -3.80 4.97
CA LEU A 51 -2.36 -3.96 5.33
C LEU A 51 -3.04 -5.12 4.59
N ILE A 52 -2.71 -5.32 3.31
CA ILE A 52 -3.23 -6.48 2.54
C ILE A 52 -2.71 -7.80 3.13
N ALA A 53 -1.42 -7.85 3.50
CA ALA A 53 -0.84 -9.03 4.11
C ALA A 53 -1.53 -9.33 5.46
N GLU A 54 -1.71 -8.33 6.32
CA GLU A 54 -2.43 -8.47 7.59
C GLU A 54 -3.87 -8.92 7.39
N GLN A 55 -4.59 -8.32 6.45
CA GLN A 55 -5.96 -8.74 6.11
C GLN A 55 -6.00 -10.21 5.69
N SER A 56 -5.04 -10.67 4.87
CA SER A 56 -4.99 -12.06 4.42
C SER A 56 -4.71 -13.03 5.57
N GLU A 57 -3.87 -12.64 6.52
CA GLU A 57 -3.56 -13.43 7.71
C GLU A 57 -4.77 -13.51 8.65
N LEU A 58 -5.47 -12.39 8.86
CA LEU A 58 -6.70 -12.35 9.64
C LEU A 58 -7.80 -13.22 9.01
N ALA A 59 -7.99 -13.14 7.70
CA ALA A 59 -8.95 -13.98 6.97
C ALA A 59 -8.62 -15.47 7.14
N ARG A 60 -7.34 -15.84 7.02
CA ARG A 60 -6.87 -17.21 7.26
C ARG A 60 -7.18 -17.68 8.69
N ARG A 61 -6.93 -16.84 9.69
CA ARG A 61 -7.22 -17.16 11.10
C ARG A 61 -8.72 -17.35 11.35
N ILE A 62 -9.55 -16.47 10.81
CA ILE A 62 -11.01 -16.59 10.90
C ILE A 62 -11.45 -17.94 10.31
N GLN A 63 -10.97 -18.28 9.11
CA GLN A 63 -11.30 -19.56 8.48
C GLN A 63 -10.89 -20.77 9.33
N VAL A 64 -9.72 -20.71 9.97
CA VAL A 64 -9.25 -21.78 10.87
C VAL A 64 -10.13 -21.87 12.12
N LEU A 65 -10.48 -20.74 12.73
CA LEU A 65 -11.32 -20.70 13.93
C LEU A 65 -12.76 -21.15 13.66
N GLU A 66 -13.32 -20.78 12.51
CA GLU A 66 -14.63 -21.23 12.04
C GLU A 66 -14.62 -22.70 11.58
N SER A 67 -13.44 -23.26 11.32
CA SER A 67 -13.35 -24.63 10.86
C SER A 67 -13.99 -25.59 11.86
N ARG A 68 -14.84 -26.48 11.34
CA ARG A 68 -15.53 -27.48 12.15
C ARG A 68 -14.57 -28.32 13.00
N ALA A 69 -13.36 -28.58 12.51
CA ALA A 69 -12.33 -29.29 13.25
C ALA A 69 -11.91 -28.54 14.52
N HIS A 70 -11.69 -27.22 14.42
CA HIS A 70 -11.36 -26.39 15.57
C HIS A 70 -12.56 -26.28 16.54
N VAL A 71 -13.75 -25.98 16.03
CA VAL A 71 -14.97 -25.82 16.83
C VAL A 71 -15.32 -27.11 17.60
N VAL A 72 -15.30 -28.27 16.93
CA VAL A 72 -15.59 -29.56 17.56
C VAL A 72 -14.52 -29.93 18.59
N SER A 73 -13.25 -29.65 18.29
CA SER A 73 -12.16 -29.88 19.24
C SER A 73 -12.30 -29.02 20.51
N GLU A 74 -12.65 -27.74 20.36
CA GLU A 74 -12.90 -26.84 21.50
C GLU A 74 -14.13 -27.24 22.30
N ALA A 75 -15.24 -27.53 21.62
CA ALA A 75 -16.49 -27.98 22.25
C ALA A 75 -16.26 -29.25 23.09
N ARG A 76 -15.48 -30.20 22.57
CA ARG A 76 -15.07 -31.39 23.34
C ARG A 76 -14.21 -31.03 24.54
N ARG A 77 -13.21 -30.17 24.37
CA ARG A 77 -12.25 -29.84 25.44
C ARG A 77 -12.87 -29.02 26.57
N ARG A 78 -13.69 -28.01 26.25
CA ARG A 78 -14.25 -27.07 27.23
C ARG A 78 -15.58 -27.52 27.81
N LEU A 79 -16.39 -28.22 27.02
CA LEU A 79 -17.79 -28.52 27.37
C LEU A 79 -18.06 -30.04 27.42
N GLY A 80 -17.03 -30.87 27.23
CA GLY A 80 -17.16 -32.33 27.23
C GLY A 80 -18.01 -32.87 26.08
N MET A 81 -18.35 -32.03 25.10
CA MET A 81 -19.27 -32.39 24.03
C MET A 81 -18.64 -33.41 23.07
N ARG A 82 -19.45 -34.33 22.55
CA ARG A 82 -19.06 -35.27 21.49
C ARG A 82 -20.01 -35.16 20.30
N THR A 83 -19.56 -35.59 19.13
CA THR A 83 -20.44 -35.72 17.97
C THR A 83 -21.50 -36.80 18.27
N PRO A 84 -22.79 -36.51 18.09
CA PRO A 84 -23.86 -37.49 18.29
C PRO A 84 -23.78 -38.59 17.23
N GLU A 85 -24.16 -39.81 17.62
CA GLU A 85 -24.33 -40.94 16.70
C GLU A 85 -25.62 -40.78 15.90
N ALA A 86 -25.75 -41.47 14.76
CA ALA A 86 -26.91 -41.33 13.87
C ALA A 86 -28.26 -41.58 14.58
N ALA A 87 -28.28 -42.47 15.57
CA ALA A 87 -29.45 -42.77 16.38
C ALA A 87 -29.85 -41.64 17.35
N GLU A 88 -28.94 -40.72 17.66
CA GLU A 88 -29.15 -39.58 18.57
C GLU A 88 -29.60 -38.32 17.83
N ILE A 89 -29.63 -38.32 16.50
CA ILE A 89 -29.99 -37.15 15.67
C ILE A 89 -31.52 -37.11 15.47
N VAL A 90 -32.17 -36.11 16.05
CA VAL A 90 -33.61 -35.85 15.85
C VAL A 90 -33.79 -34.74 14.81
N ILE A 91 -34.43 -35.07 13.69
CA ILE A 91 -34.78 -34.09 12.64
C ILE A 91 -36.15 -33.50 12.99
N LEU A 92 -36.16 -32.23 13.39
CA LEU A 92 -37.40 -31.50 13.61
C LEU A 92 -37.96 -31.05 12.24
N PRO A 93 -39.26 -31.22 11.96
CA PRO A 93 -39.87 -30.69 10.74
C PRO A 93 -39.74 -29.17 10.76
N GLY A 94 -39.00 -28.63 9.79
CA GLY A 94 -38.78 -27.19 9.65
C GLY A 94 -40.11 -26.47 9.48
N GLY A 95 -40.41 -25.54 10.38
CA GLY A 95 -41.64 -24.75 10.34
C GLY A 95 -41.79 -24.02 9.01
N ALA A 96 -42.71 -24.49 8.18
CA ALA A 96 -43.39 -23.65 7.22
C ALA A 96 -44.41 -22.83 8.01
N SER A 97 -44.05 -21.59 8.32
CA SER A 97 -44.95 -20.52 8.74
C SER A 97 -44.64 -19.29 7.92
#